data_AF-A0A244EBT0-F1
#
_entry.id   AF-A0A244EBT0-F1
#
_cell.length_a   1.000
_cell.length_b   1.000
_cell.length_c   1.000
_cell.angle_alpha   90.00
_cell.angle_beta   90.00
_cell.angle_gamma   90.00
#
_symmetry.space_group_name_H-M   'P 1'
#
loop_
_entity.id
_entity.type
_entity.pdbx_description
1 polymer ?
#
loop_
_entity_poly.entity_id
_entity_poly.type
_entity_poly.pdbx_seq_one_letter_code
_entity_poly.pdbx_strand_id
1 'polypeptide(L)'
;MDSRALIDHIPSLRRYARALTGDAWAADDLVQDTLERACHKWQLWIVGSDLRAWLFTIMHNVFASQARRAPPRATVDIDELAPQLPGAEGSRDRAIDLQRCLMLLPEEQRAVLLLVALEDLSYAQLARVLNIPLGTVMSRLARARVRLQDLMEGAPPPAAGRPGLRRLK
;
A
#
# COMPACT_ATOMS: atom_id res chain seq x y z
N MET A 1 20.19 -16.54 11.47
CA MET A 1 18.89 -15.85 11.29
C MET A 1 18.14 -15.94 12.60
N ASP A 2 17.78 -14.81 13.19
CA ASP A 2 16.89 -14.79 14.35
C ASP A 2 15.45 -14.87 13.84
N SER A 3 14.95 -16.10 13.70
CA SER A 3 13.61 -16.37 13.18
C SER A 3 12.52 -15.71 14.03
N ARG A 4 12.79 -15.47 15.32
CA ARG A 4 11.82 -14.87 16.25
C ARG A 4 11.56 -13.40 15.92
N ALA A 5 12.64 -12.65 15.66
CA ALA A 5 12.54 -11.24 15.26
C ALA A 5 11.73 -11.06 13.96
N LEU A 6 11.80 -12.02 13.02
CA LEU A 6 11.00 -11.99 11.79
C LEU A 6 9.52 -12.31 12.07
N ILE A 7 9.24 -13.29 12.93
CA ILE A 7 7.88 -13.67 13.33
C ILE A 7 7.14 -12.50 14.00
N ASP A 8 7.82 -11.74 14.85
CA ASP A 8 7.24 -10.59 15.56
C ASP A 8 6.72 -9.49 14.61
N HIS A 9 7.25 -9.42 13.39
CA HIS A 9 6.83 -8.47 12.36
C HIS A 9 5.69 -8.97 11.45
N ILE A 10 5.37 -10.27 11.45
CA ILE A 10 4.33 -10.86 10.58
C ILE A 10 2.96 -10.18 10.76
N PRO A 11 2.47 -9.90 11.98
CA PRO A 11 1.16 -9.25 12.14
C PRO A 11 1.10 -7.86 11.48
N SER A 12 2.20 -7.09 11.58
CA SER A 12 2.31 -5.76 10.99
C SER A 12 2.39 -5.82 9.46
N LEU A 13 3.19 -6.76 8.92
CA LEU A 13 3.25 -7.03 7.48
C LEU A 13 1.88 -7.43 6.92
N ARG A 14 1.14 -8.31 7.60
CA ARG A 14 -0.19 -8.75 7.17
C ARG A 14 -1.23 -7.63 7.23
N ARG A 15 -1.22 -6.82 8.28
CA ARG A 15 -2.12 -5.65 8.40
C ARG A 15 -1.90 -4.67 7.26
N TYR A 16 -0.65 -4.31 7.00
CA TYR A 16 -0.29 -3.42 5.91
C TYR A 16 -0.63 -4.03 4.54
N ALA A 17 -0.29 -5.30 4.29
CA ALA A 17 -0.60 -6.00 3.06
C ALA A 17 -2.10 -5.99 2.75
N ARG A 18 -2.96 -6.29 3.73
CA ARG A 18 -4.43 -6.27 3.58
C ARG A 18 -4.95 -4.89 3.16
N ALA A 19 -4.45 -3.83 3.80
CA ALA A 19 -4.84 -2.47 3.46
C ALA A 19 -4.28 -2.02 2.09
N LEU A 20 -3.10 -2.52 1.71
CA LEU A 20 -2.43 -2.18 0.46
C LEU A 20 -3.07 -2.87 -0.75
N THR A 21 -3.41 -4.15 -0.63
CA THR A 21 -3.97 -4.95 -1.73
C THR A 21 -5.48 -4.82 -1.83
N GLY A 22 -6.17 -4.61 -0.69
CA GLY A 22 -7.62 -4.66 -0.59
C GLY A 22 -8.22 -6.07 -0.78
N ASP A 23 -7.38 -7.10 -0.86
CA ASP A 23 -7.78 -8.50 -1.06
C ASP A 23 -7.00 -9.41 -0.11
N ALA A 24 -7.71 -10.33 0.55
CA ALA A 24 -7.15 -11.16 1.61
C ALA A 24 -6.17 -12.21 1.06
N TRP A 25 -6.45 -12.80 -0.10
CA TRP A 25 -5.59 -13.81 -0.72
C TRP A 25 -4.31 -13.19 -1.25
N ALA A 26 -4.43 -12.10 -2.01
CA ALA A 26 -3.29 -11.33 -2.51
C ALA A 26 -2.44 -10.75 -1.36
N ALA A 27 -3.05 -10.40 -0.22
CA ALA A 27 -2.31 -9.96 0.95
C ALA A 27 -1.48 -11.09 1.56
N ASP A 28 -2.05 -12.28 1.66
CA ASP A 28 -1.37 -13.46 2.22
C ASP A 28 -0.23 -13.91 1.29
N ASP A 29 -0.44 -13.90 -0.03
CA ASP A 29 0.61 -14.14 -1.03
C ASP A 29 1.74 -13.10 -0.95
N LEU A 30 1.39 -11.81 -0.82
CA LEU A 30 2.37 -10.74 -0.68
C LEU A 30 3.21 -10.91 0.59
N VAL A 31 2.60 -11.32 1.70
CA VAL A 31 3.32 -11.63 2.94
C VAL A 31 4.24 -12.82 2.72
N GLN A 32 3.76 -13.91 2.12
CA GLN A 32 4.56 -15.09 1.84
C GLN A 32 5.80 -14.74 0.98
N ASP A 33 5.60 -14.11 -0.17
CA ASP A 33 6.67 -13.66 -1.07
C ASP A 33 7.69 -12.76 -0.36
N THR A 34 7.20 -11.90 0.54
CA THR A 34 8.05 -11.01 1.33
C THR A 34 8.95 -11.80 2.27
N LEU A 35 8.38 -12.75 3.03
CA LEU A 35 9.11 -13.55 4.00
C LEU A 35 10.08 -14.50 3.31
N GLU A 36 9.70 -15.12 2.20
CA GLU A 36 10.59 -15.94 1.38
C GLU A 36 11.81 -15.14 0.92
N ARG A 37 11.60 -13.92 0.39
CA ARG A 37 12.71 -13.05 -0.01
C ARG A 37 13.53 -12.56 1.17
N ALA A 38 12.91 -12.30 2.31
CA ALA A 38 13.61 -11.91 3.54
C ALA A 38 14.53 -13.04 4.03
N CYS A 39 14.06 -14.29 4.02
CA CYS A 39 14.87 -15.46 4.34
C CYS A 39 16.06 -15.61 3.39
N HIS A 40 15.85 -15.49 2.07
CA HIS A 40 16.92 -15.56 1.08
C HIS A 40 17.94 -14.42 1.22
N LYS A 41 17.48 -13.22 1.58
CA LYS A 41 18.33 -12.02 1.71
C LYS A 41 18.81 -11.76 3.14
N TRP A 42 18.57 -12.69 4.08
CA TRP A 42 18.87 -12.47 5.49
C TRP A 42 20.33 -12.08 5.73
N GLN A 43 21.25 -12.69 4.99
CA GLN A 43 22.69 -12.41 5.10
C GLN A 43 23.07 -10.99 4.64
N LEU A 44 22.20 -10.30 3.89
CA LEU A 44 22.39 -8.91 3.45
C LEU A 44 21.83 -7.90 4.46
N TRP A 45 21.10 -8.36 5.48
CA TRP A 45 20.60 -7.49 6.52
C TRP A 45 21.73 -7.05 7.45
N ILE A 46 21.85 -5.74 7.65
CA ILE A 46 22.87 -5.15 8.52
C ILE A 46 22.36 -5.26 9.96
N VAL A 47 23.05 -6.06 10.78
CA VAL A 47 22.71 -6.22 12.20
C VAL A 47 22.72 -4.86 12.92
N GLY A 48 21.70 -4.61 13.73
CA GLY A 48 21.52 -3.33 14.43
C GLY A 48 20.85 -2.23 13.59
N SER A 49 20.62 -2.47 12.29
CA SER A 49 19.75 -1.61 11.48
C SER A 49 18.27 -1.94 11.71
N ASP A 50 17.39 -1.05 11.27
CA ASP A 50 15.94 -1.18 11.44
C ASP A 50 15.37 -2.33 10.59
N LEU A 51 15.17 -3.48 11.23
CA LEU A 51 14.61 -4.68 10.61
C LEU A 51 13.20 -4.42 10.06
N ARG A 52 12.39 -3.63 10.75
CA ARG A 52 11.02 -3.32 10.33
C ARG A 52 11.03 -2.57 9.00
N ALA A 53 11.82 -1.50 8.91
CA ALA A 53 11.97 -0.74 7.66
C ALA A 53 12.54 -1.62 6.53
N TRP A 54 13.50 -2.50 6.83
CA TRP A 54 14.03 -3.43 5.83
C TRP A 54 12.97 -4.39 5.28
N LEU A 55 12.14 -4.99 6.15
CA LEU A 55 11.04 -5.87 5.74
C LEU A 55 9.99 -5.14 4.89
N PHE A 56 9.58 -3.93 5.29
CA PHE A 56 8.67 -3.11 4.48
C PHE A 56 9.27 -2.70 3.14
N THR A 57 10.59 -2.51 3.07
CA THR A 57 11.29 -2.26 1.80
C THR A 57 11.18 -3.48 0.88
N ILE A 58 11.36 -4.69 1.41
CA ILE A 58 11.19 -5.93 0.63
C ILE A 58 9.75 -6.04 0.14
N MET A 59 8.77 -5.88 1.02
CA MET A 59 7.35 -5.98 0.68
C MET A 59 6.93 -4.96 -0.37
N HIS A 60 7.36 -3.71 -0.24
CA HIS A 60 7.04 -2.68 -1.23
C HIS A 60 7.61 -3.02 -2.61
N ASN A 61 8.84 -3.55 -2.67
CA ASN A 61 9.46 -4.00 -3.92
C ASN A 61 8.74 -5.21 -4.53
N VAL A 62 8.28 -6.16 -3.70
CA VAL A 62 7.43 -7.28 -4.15
C VAL A 62 6.17 -6.74 -4.79
N PHE A 63 5.42 -5.93 -4.05
CA PHE A 63 4.16 -5.35 -4.48
C PHE A 63 4.31 -4.55 -5.78
N ALA A 64 5.27 -3.62 -5.84
CA ALA A 64 5.52 -2.80 -7.03
C ALA A 64 5.93 -3.66 -8.25
N SER A 65 6.64 -4.76 -8.03
CA SER A 65 6.97 -5.70 -9.10
C SER A 65 5.75 -6.48 -9.60
N GLN A 66 4.84 -6.88 -8.71
CA GLN A 66 3.60 -7.56 -9.09
C GLN A 66 2.68 -6.59 -9.84
N ALA A 67 2.51 -5.36 -9.36
CA ALA A 67 1.69 -4.33 -9.99
C ALA A 67 2.14 -3.97 -11.42
N ARG A 68 3.46 -3.90 -11.66
CA ARG A 68 4.02 -3.68 -13.02
C ARG A 68 3.79 -4.84 -13.99
N ARG A 69 3.60 -6.06 -13.48
CA ARG A 69 3.38 -7.27 -14.29
C ARG A 69 1.91 -7.56 -14.51
N ALA A 70 1.04 -7.04 -13.64
CA ALA A 70 -0.39 -7.18 -13.79
C ALA A 70 -0.84 -6.43 -15.06
N PRO A 71 -1.78 -6.98 -15.84
CA PRO A 71 -2.44 -6.22 -16.88
C PRO A 71 -3.11 -4.98 -16.26
N PRO A 72 -3.23 -3.87 -17.01
CA PRO A 72 -3.99 -2.71 -16.55
C PRO A 72 -5.34 -3.20 -16.06
N ARG A 73 -5.66 -2.98 -14.77
CA ARG A 73 -6.98 -3.34 -14.25
C ARG A 73 -8.00 -2.60 -15.10
N ALA A 74 -8.86 -3.35 -15.79
CA ALA A 74 -10.08 -2.78 -16.34
C ALA A 74 -10.79 -2.08 -15.17
N THR A 75 -11.21 -0.84 -15.37
CA THR A 75 -12.06 -0.14 -14.42
C THR A 75 -13.32 -0.99 -14.27
N VAL A 76 -13.36 -1.79 -13.21
CA VAL A 76 -14.55 -2.57 -12.87
C VAL A 76 -15.63 -1.53 -12.56
N ASP A 77 -16.69 -1.53 -13.35
CA ASP A 77 -17.82 -0.65 -13.14
C ASP A 77 -18.43 -1.02 -11.78
N ILE A 78 -18.57 -0.03 -10.91
CA ILE A 78 -18.85 -0.23 -9.47
C ILE A 78 -20.23 -0.87 -9.27
N ASP A 79 -21.12 -0.78 -10.26
CA ASP A 79 -22.45 -1.39 -10.26
C ASP A 79 -22.44 -2.93 -10.35
N GLU A 80 -21.35 -3.58 -10.78
CA GLU A 80 -21.28 -5.05 -10.81
C GLU A 80 -20.86 -5.68 -9.46
N LEU A 81 -20.45 -4.88 -8.46
CA LEU A 81 -19.99 -5.37 -7.14
C LEU A 81 -21.00 -5.14 -6.00
N ALA A 82 -22.27 -4.92 -6.31
CA ALA A 82 -23.38 -5.09 -5.37
C ALA A 82 -24.28 -6.21 -5.92
N PRO A 83 -24.59 -7.30 -5.20
CA PRO A 83 -24.89 -7.33 -3.76
C PRO A 83 -24.33 -8.56 -3.00
N GLN A 84 -24.22 -8.47 -1.66
CA GLN A 84 -24.49 -9.52 -0.66
C GLN A 84 -23.69 -9.29 0.63
N LEU A 85 -24.23 -8.53 1.58
CA LEU A 85 -23.99 -8.76 3.02
C LEU A 85 -24.97 -7.90 3.83
N PRO A 86 -26.01 -8.49 4.46
CA PRO A 86 -26.85 -7.78 5.40
C PRO A 86 -26.14 -7.64 6.76
N GLY A 87 -26.23 -6.45 7.36
CA GLY A 87 -26.15 -6.25 8.81
C GLY A 87 -24.76 -6.07 9.46
N ALA A 88 -24.35 -4.81 9.63
CA ALA A 88 -23.76 -4.24 10.87
C ALA A 88 -23.62 -2.72 10.66
N GLU A 89 -24.78 -2.08 10.65
CA GLU A 89 -25.05 -0.71 10.20
C GLU A 89 -24.22 0.30 11.00
N GLY A 90 -23.26 0.96 10.35
CA GLY A 90 -22.49 2.06 10.93
C GLY A 90 -20.97 1.89 10.88
N SER A 91 -20.41 0.85 11.50
CA SER A 91 -18.93 0.66 11.53
C SER A 91 -18.41 -0.18 10.37
N ARG A 92 -19.17 -1.18 9.90
CA ARG A 92 -18.77 -1.95 8.70
C ARG A 92 -18.90 -1.10 7.45
N ASP A 93 -19.97 -0.33 7.31
CA ASP A 93 -20.17 0.54 6.15
C ASP A 93 -19.03 1.54 5.98
N ARG A 94 -18.65 2.24 7.06
CA ARG A 94 -17.51 3.16 7.04
C ARG A 94 -16.17 2.48 6.73
N ALA A 95 -15.95 1.26 7.24
CA ALA A 95 -14.72 0.52 6.97
C ALA A 95 -14.66 0.04 5.50
N ILE A 96 -15.79 -0.40 4.95
CA ILE A 96 -15.93 -0.80 3.55
C ILE A 96 -15.77 0.43 2.64
N ASP A 97 -16.35 1.58 3.01
CA ASP A 97 -16.20 2.84 2.29
C ASP A 97 -14.74 3.32 2.29
N LEU A 98 -14.05 3.27 3.44
CA LEU A 98 -12.65 3.63 3.54
C LEU A 98 -11.76 2.72 2.68
N GLN A 99 -11.99 1.41 2.73
CA GLN A 99 -11.24 0.46 1.91
C GLN A 99 -11.45 0.76 0.42
N ARG A 100 -12.69 1.00 -0.03
CA ARG A 100 -12.99 1.43 -1.40
C ARG A 100 -12.23 2.71 -1.78
N CYS A 101 -12.27 3.73 -0.94
CA CYS A 101 -11.56 5.00 -1.19
C CYS A 101 -10.04 4.79 -1.28
N LEU A 102 -9.46 3.96 -0.40
CA LEU A 102 -8.04 3.60 -0.46
C LEU A 102 -7.69 2.91 -1.78
N MET A 103 -8.56 2.02 -2.28
CA MET A 103 -8.34 1.32 -3.55
C MET A 103 -8.38 2.24 -4.79
N LEU A 104 -9.03 3.41 -4.69
CA LEU A 104 -9.08 4.43 -5.75
C LEU A 104 -7.88 5.40 -5.73
N LEU A 105 -7.06 5.35 -4.69
CA LEU A 105 -5.82 6.11 -4.65
C LEU A 105 -4.76 5.48 -5.58
N PRO A 106 -3.91 6.30 -6.23
CA PRO A 106 -2.72 5.81 -6.88
C PRO A 106 -1.87 5.01 -5.89
N GLU A 107 -1.29 3.91 -6.35
CA GLU A 107 -0.60 2.95 -5.48
C GLU A 107 0.49 3.61 -4.63
N GLU A 108 1.24 4.54 -5.22
CA GLU A 108 2.29 5.29 -4.52
C GLU A 108 1.73 6.15 -3.39
N GLN A 109 0.56 6.76 -3.58
CA GLN A 109 -0.10 7.61 -2.59
C GLN A 109 -0.66 6.77 -1.45
N ARG A 110 -1.31 5.65 -1.79
CA ARG A 110 -1.81 4.67 -0.82
C ARG A 110 -0.69 4.11 0.04
N ALA A 111 0.44 3.69 -0.57
CA ALA A 111 1.57 3.13 0.17
C ALA A 111 2.14 4.14 1.19
N VAL A 112 2.36 5.39 0.81
CA VAL A 112 2.82 6.44 1.73
C VAL A 112 1.83 6.64 2.88
N LEU A 113 0.54 6.74 2.58
CA LEU A 113 -0.48 7.00 3.59
C LEU A 113 -0.57 5.85 4.61
N LEU A 114 -0.58 4.60 4.14
CA LEU A 114 -0.70 3.42 4.98
C LEU A 114 0.54 3.17 5.84
N LEU A 115 1.75 3.36 5.29
CA LEU A 115 2.98 3.19 6.07
C LEU A 115 3.12 4.23 7.19
N VAL A 116 2.57 5.43 7.02
CA VAL A 116 2.48 6.42 8.11
C VAL A 116 1.37 6.06 9.09
N ALA A 117 0.16 5.78 8.59
CA ALA A 117 -1.02 5.66 9.44
C ALA A 117 -1.11 4.33 10.21
N LEU A 118 -0.68 3.21 9.62
CA LEU A 118 -0.78 1.88 10.24
C LEU A 118 0.49 1.47 10.96
N GLU A 119 1.63 1.91 10.43
CA GLU A 119 2.94 1.44 10.89
C GLU A 119 3.72 2.52 11.62
N ASP A 120 3.28 3.79 11.64
CA ASP A 120 3.96 4.87 12.37
C ASP A 120 5.46 4.97 11.99
N LEU A 121 5.76 4.81 10.71
CA LEU A 121 7.11 5.01 10.20
C LEU A 121 7.39 6.52 10.07
N SER A 122 8.55 6.94 10.58
CA SER A 122 9.06 8.28 10.35
C SER A 122 9.24 8.55 8.85
N TYR A 123 9.22 9.81 8.44
CA TYR A 123 9.39 10.18 7.03
C TYR A 123 10.75 9.72 6.47
N ALA A 124 11.80 9.66 7.30
CA ALA A 124 13.11 9.15 6.91
C ALA A 124 13.12 7.63 6.71
N GLN A 125 12.35 6.87 7.50
CA GLN A 125 12.15 5.44 7.23
C GLN A 125 11.32 5.24 5.96
N LEU A 126 10.24 6.01 5.78
CA LEU A 126 9.41 5.95 4.57
C LEU A 126 10.19 6.20 3.29
N ALA A 127 11.05 7.23 3.29
CA ALA A 127 11.91 7.57 2.16
C ALA A 127 12.79 6.38 1.76
N ARG A 128 13.34 5.65 2.74
CA ARG A 128 14.13 4.42 2.53
C ARG A 128 13.27 3.27 2.02
N VAL A 129 12.12 3.03 2.67
CA VAL A 129 11.19 1.93 2.32
C VAL A 129 10.69 2.04 0.89
N LEU A 130 10.31 3.25 0.49
CA LEU A 130 9.71 3.53 -0.82
C LEU A 130 10.75 3.92 -1.87
N ASN A 131 12.02 4.04 -1.49
CA ASN A 131 13.11 4.51 -2.33
C ASN A 131 12.80 5.84 -3.05
N ILE A 132 12.38 6.85 -2.28
CA ILE A 132 12.04 8.19 -2.78
C ILE A 132 12.70 9.29 -1.94
N PRO A 133 12.91 10.49 -2.51
CA PRO A 133 13.40 11.64 -1.74
C PRO A 133 12.49 12.00 -0.56
N LEU A 134 13.07 12.48 0.55
CA LEU A 134 12.32 12.90 1.74
C LEU A 134 11.27 13.98 1.42
N GLY A 135 11.61 14.96 0.57
CA GLY A 135 10.64 15.97 0.11
C GLY A 135 9.47 15.39 -0.72
N THR A 136 9.70 14.26 -1.39
CA THR A 136 8.66 13.53 -2.11
C THR A 136 7.71 12.84 -1.14
N VAL A 137 8.19 12.33 -0.01
CA VAL A 137 7.33 11.74 1.04
C VAL A 137 6.27 12.74 1.49
N MET A 138 6.68 13.95 1.87
CA MET A 138 5.76 14.98 2.38
C MET A 138 4.74 15.40 1.31
N SER A 139 5.20 15.74 0.11
CA SER A 139 4.31 16.16 -0.97
C SER A 139 3.37 15.05 -1.45
N ARG A 140 3.82 13.79 -1.46
CA ARG A 140 3.00 12.63 -1.81
C ARG A 140 1.98 12.32 -0.72
N LEU A 141 2.36 12.41 0.56
CA LEU A 141 1.44 12.23 1.69
C LEU A 141 0.34 13.31 1.70
N ALA A 142 0.71 14.58 1.50
CA ALA A 142 -0.26 15.68 1.45
C ALA A 142 -1.30 15.44 0.34
N ARG A 143 -0.85 15.09 -0.88
CA ARG A 143 -1.75 14.74 -2.00
C ARG A 143 -2.62 13.52 -1.70
N ALA A 144 -2.06 12.50 -1.06
CA ALA A 144 -2.80 11.30 -0.68
C ALA A 144 -3.94 11.62 0.29
N ARG A 145 -3.68 12.48 1.29
CA ARG A 145 -4.68 12.90 2.29
C ARG A 145 -5.83 13.70 1.66
N VAL A 146 -5.51 14.71 0.87
CA VAL A 146 -6.52 15.52 0.15
C VAL A 146 -7.39 14.62 -0.72
N ARG A 147 -6.77 13.77 -1.53
CA ARG A 147 -7.52 12.88 -2.42
C ARG A 147 -8.37 11.86 -1.67
N LEU A 148 -7.88 11.32 -0.55
CA LEU A 148 -8.67 10.41 0.28
C LEU A 148 -9.89 11.13 0.86
N GLN A 149 -9.72 12.36 1.33
CA GLN A 149 -10.81 13.19 1.81
C GLN A 149 -11.85 13.45 0.71
N ASP A 150 -11.41 13.88 -0.47
CA ASP A 150 -12.30 14.11 -1.62
C ASP A 150 -13.13 12.86 -1.96
N LEU A 151 -12.50 11.69 -1.99
CA LEU A 151 -13.17 10.41 -2.27
C LEU A 151 -14.18 10.03 -1.18
N MET A 152 -13.86 10.30 0.09
CA MET A 152 -14.77 10.06 1.22
C MET A 152 -15.97 11.02 1.22
N GLU A 153 -15.81 12.22 0.64
CA GLU A 153 -16.87 13.22 0.47
C GLU A 153 -17.69 13.01 -0.82
N GLY A 154 -17.38 11.97 -1.61
CA GLY A 154 -18.13 11.58 -2.81
C GLY A 154 -17.67 12.26 -4.11
N ALA A 155 -16.47 12.85 -4.13
CA ALA A 155 -15.91 13.37 -5.37
C ALA A 155 -15.60 12.22 -6.35
N PRO A 156 -15.86 12.40 -7.67
CA PRO A 156 -15.57 11.37 -8.65
C PRO A 156 -14.07 11.06 -8.69
N PRO A 157 -13.66 9.79 -8.82
CA PRO A 157 -12.26 9.43 -8.95
C PRO A 157 -11.70 10.11 -10.21
N PRO A 158 -10.50 10.72 -10.16
CA PRO A 158 -9.97 11.38 -11.33
C PRO A 158 -9.69 10.35 -12.42
N ALA A 159 -10.08 10.70 -13.66
CA ALA A 159 -9.76 9.94 -14.84
C ALA A 159 -8.27 9.60 -14.85
N ALA A 160 -7.92 8.33 -15.08
CA ALA A 160 -6.55 7.87 -15.18
C ALA A 160 -5.81 8.71 -16.24
N GLY A 161 -5.06 9.72 -15.77
CA GLY A 161 -4.42 10.69 -16.63
C GLY A 161 -3.39 10.00 -17.51
N ARG A 162 -3.69 9.90 -18.80
CA ARG A 162 -2.67 9.70 -19.83
C ARG A 162 -1.63 10.82 -19.63
N PRO A 163 -0.33 10.52 -19.47
CA PRO A 163 0.67 11.56 -19.39
C PRO A 163 0.64 12.32 -20.72
N GLY A 164 0.16 13.57 -20.68
CA GLY A 164 0.18 14.48 -21.81
C GLY A 164 1.64 14.68 -22.19
N LEU A 165 2.05 14.06 -23.30
CA LEU A 165 3.34 14.32 -23.95
C LEU A 165 3.38 15.80 -24.30
N ARG A 166 4.04 16.58 -23.44
CA ARG A 166 4.35 17.98 -23.69
C ARG A 166 5.37 17.99 -24.82
N ARG A 167 4.92 18.12 -26.08
CA ARG A 167 5.81 18.42 -27.20
C ARG A 167 6.50 19.75 -26.89
N LEU A 168 7.79 19.67 -26.58
CA LEU A 168 8.67 20.83 -26.64
C LEU A 168 8.86 21.16 -28.13
N LYS A 169 8.58 22.41 -28.50
CA LYS A 169 8.96 22.98 -29.80
C LYS A 169 10.44 23.30 -29.80
#